data_AF-A0A821PQE1-F1
#
_entry.id   AF-A0A821PQE1-F1
#
_cell.length_a   1.000
_cell.length_b   1.000
_cell.length_c   1.000
_cell.angle_alpha   90.00
_cell.angle_beta   90.00
_cell.angle_gamma   90.00
#
_symmetry.space_group_name_H-M   'P 1'
#
loop_
_entity.id
_entity.type
_entity.pdbx_description
1 polymer ?
#
loop_
_entity_poly.entity_id
_entity_poly.type
_entity_poly.pdbx_seq_one_letter_code
_entity_poly.pdbx_strand_id
1 'polypeptide(L)'
;HTICSRQKVASAPRTLSIHGGGTNYAKGLKEATKEIENDKTKASIVMIFMSDGADDGSESPENIISQLKSKYTKDHNFIFHTIGFGPDITKGSEEEKKLHRMANNGGGEMYKAET
;
A
#
# COMPACT_ATOMS: atom_id res chain seq x y z
N HIS A 1 14.52 -23.22 9.80
CA HIS A 1 13.04 -23.32 9.85
C HIS A 1 12.42 -22.33 8.86
N THR A 2 12.23 -22.68 7.58
CA THR A 2 11.90 -21.66 6.55
C THR A 2 10.92 -22.12 5.46
N ILE A 3 10.30 -23.30 5.61
CA ILE A 3 9.42 -23.87 4.57
C ILE A 3 7.92 -23.59 4.88
N CYS A 4 7.56 -23.39 6.15
CA CYS A 4 6.17 -23.27 6.59
C CYS A 4 5.54 -21.87 6.44
N SER A 5 6.34 -20.79 6.42
CA SER A 5 5.82 -19.41 6.28
C SER A 5 5.45 -19.07 4.83
N ARG A 6 6.23 -19.51 3.84
CA ARG A 6 5.99 -19.20 2.42
C ARG A 6 4.71 -19.81 1.88
N GLN A 7 4.36 -21.04 2.28
CA GLN A 7 3.10 -21.68 1.85
C GLN A 7 1.86 -20.97 2.40
N LYS A 8 1.88 -20.54 3.68
CA LYS A 8 0.76 -19.79 4.28
C LYS A 8 0.52 -18.44 3.61
N VAL A 9 1.58 -17.71 3.23
CA VAL A 9 1.47 -16.43 2.51
C VAL A 9 1.00 -16.63 1.08
N ALA A 10 1.47 -17.67 0.38
CA ALA A 10 1.05 -17.94 -1.01
C ALA A 10 -0.43 -18.34 -1.12
N SER A 11 -1.03 -18.93 -0.07
CA SER A 11 -2.46 -19.25 -0.03
C SER A 11 -3.35 -18.13 0.48
N ALA A 12 -2.81 -17.14 1.20
CA ALA A 12 -3.59 -16.06 1.82
C ALA A 12 -4.40 -15.19 0.81
N PRO A 13 -3.87 -14.87 -0.39
CA PRO A 13 -4.67 -14.14 -1.39
C PRO A 13 -5.93 -14.89 -1.82
N ARG A 14 -5.91 -16.23 -1.82
CA ARG A 14 -7.06 -17.06 -2.21
C ARG A 14 -8.17 -17.09 -1.17
N THR A 15 -7.88 -16.64 0.05
CA THR A 15 -8.84 -16.58 1.17
C THR A 15 -9.37 -15.16 1.41
N LEU A 16 -8.96 -14.17 0.60
CA LEU A 16 -9.53 -12.82 0.66
C LEU A 16 -10.96 -12.86 0.12
N SER A 17 -11.92 -12.97 1.03
CA SER A 17 -13.32 -12.68 0.73
C SER A 17 -13.50 -11.18 0.58
N ILE A 18 -13.71 -10.71 -0.65
CA ILE A 18 -14.08 -9.33 -0.95
C ILE A 18 -15.49 -9.11 -0.42
N HIS A 19 -15.60 -8.39 0.69
CA HIS A 19 -16.87 -7.97 1.24
C HIS A 19 -17.22 -6.60 0.66
N GLY A 20 -18.41 -6.45 0.08
CA GLY A 20 -18.92 -5.18 -0.40
C GLY A 20 -19.01 -4.16 0.74
N GLY A 21 -18.07 -3.23 0.76
CA GLY A 21 -17.95 -2.12 1.69
C GLY A 21 -16.97 -1.13 1.07
N GLY A 22 -17.17 0.18 1.30
CA GLY A 22 -16.35 1.22 0.68
C GLY A 22 -14.85 1.05 0.93
N THR A 23 -14.04 1.64 0.06
CA THR A 23 -12.59 1.46 0.09
C THR A 23 -11.97 2.54 0.96
N ASN A 24 -11.19 2.18 1.98
CA ASN A 24 -10.54 3.16 2.87
C ASN A 24 -9.02 2.94 2.90
N TYR A 25 -8.29 3.76 2.14
CA TYR A 25 -6.84 3.62 2.01
C TYR A 25 -6.12 3.89 3.32
N ALA A 26 -6.51 4.95 4.02
CA ALA A 26 -5.88 5.37 5.26
C ALA A 26 -5.94 4.29 6.34
N LYS A 27 -7.08 3.61 6.48
CA LYS A 27 -7.24 2.51 7.44
C LYS A 27 -6.31 1.35 7.11
N GLY A 28 -6.22 0.94 5.84
CA GLY A 28 -5.31 -0.12 5.41
C GLY A 28 -3.84 0.23 5.68
N LEU A 29 -3.44 1.47 5.39
CA LEU A 29 -2.09 1.97 5.64
C LEU A 29 -1.74 2.05 7.12
N LYS A 30 -2.68 2.41 7.99
CA LYS A 30 -2.45 2.42 9.45
C LYS A 30 -2.17 1.00 9.97
N GLU A 31 -2.89 0.00 9.49
CA GLU A 31 -2.62 -1.39 9.89
C GLU A 31 -1.27 -1.87 9.38
N ALA A 32 -0.92 -1.57 8.12
CA ALA A 32 0.42 -1.87 7.59
C ALA A 32 1.53 -1.16 8.38
N THR A 33 1.31 0.09 8.78
CA THR A 33 2.26 0.88 9.59
C THR A 33 2.50 0.23 10.95
N LYS A 34 1.45 -0.23 11.63
CA LYS A 34 1.58 -0.95 12.91
C LYS A 34 2.44 -2.20 12.76
N GLU A 35 2.25 -2.98 11.69
CA GLU A 35 3.03 -4.19 11.46
C GLU A 35 4.52 -3.88 11.25
N ILE A 36 4.81 -2.82 10.49
CA ILE A 36 6.19 -2.33 10.29
C ILE A 36 6.82 -1.88 11.61
N GLU A 37 6.08 -1.17 12.45
CA GLU A 37 6.56 -0.69 13.74
C GLU A 37 6.80 -1.83 14.75
N ASN A 38 6.05 -2.93 14.61
CA ASN A 38 6.21 -4.13 15.44
C ASN A 38 7.36 -5.03 14.95
N ASP A 39 7.83 -4.88 13.71
CA ASP A 39 8.95 -5.64 13.18
C ASP A 39 10.29 -5.23 13.81
N LYS A 40 10.86 -6.15 14.58
CA LYS A 40 12.13 -5.96 15.29
C LYS A 40 13.36 -6.16 14.41
N THR A 41 13.20 -6.69 13.19
CA THR A 41 14.32 -6.93 12.28
C THR A 41 14.85 -5.63 11.67
N LYS A 42 13.98 -4.61 11.57
CA LYS A 42 14.26 -3.28 11.03
C LYS A 42 14.97 -3.33 9.66
N ALA A 43 14.51 -4.20 8.77
CA ALA A 43 15.04 -4.27 7.41
C ALA A 43 14.62 -3.05 6.56
N SER A 44 15.29 -2.83 5.43
CA SER A 44 14.74 -1.89 4.43
C SER A 44 13.40 -2.43 3.89
N ILE A 45 12.43 -1.53 3.70
CA ILE A 45 11.06 -1.90 3.32
C ILE A 45 10.75 -1.45 1.91
N VAL A 46 10.14 -2.35 1.15
CA VAL A 46 9.40 -2.04 -0.07
C VAL A 46 7.94 -2.38 0.18
N MET A 47 7.07 -1.36 0.17
CA MET A 47 5.63 -1.52 0.28
C MET A 47 4.98 -1.41 -1.09
N ILE A 48 4.09 -2.34 -1.41
CA ILE A 48 3.29 -2.32 -2.64
C ILE A 48 1.83 -2.22 -2.24
N PHE A 49 1.19 -1.12 -2.62
CA PHE A 49 -0.23 -0.88 -2.41
C PHE A 49 -0.98 -1.10 -3.73
N MET A 50 -2.07 -1.86 -3.70
CA MET A 50 -2.86 -2.18 -4.89
C MET A 50 -4.32 -1.77 -4.67
N SER A 51 -4.94 -1.13 -5.66
CA SER A 51 -6.38 -0.84 -5.62
C SER A 51 -7.01 -0.71 -7.00
N ASP A 52 -8.30 -1.05 -7.07
CA ASP A 52 -9.16 -0.96 -8.24
C ASP A 52 -10.28 0.09 -8.16
N GLY A 53 -10.45 0.73 -7.01
CA GLY A 53 -11.59 1.58 -6.73
C GLY A 53 -11.19 2.94 -6.16
N ALA A 54 -12.14 3.85 -6.09
CA ALA A 54 -11.94 5.13 -5.42
C ALA A 54 -11.82 4.98 -3.90
N ASP A 55 -11.06 5.88 -3.28
CA ASP A 55 -10.92 5.94 -1.82
C ASP A 55 -12.04 6.79 -1.21
N ASP A 56 -12.89 6.12 -0.44
CA ASP A 56 -14.03 6.68 0.31
C ASP A 56 -13.63 7.14 1.73
N GLY A 57 -12.33 7.07 2.07
CA GLY A 57 -11.80 7.55 3.34
C GLY A 57 -11.81 9.07 3.45
N SER A 58 -12.04 9.58 4.67
CA SER A 58 -11.94 11.01 4.98
C SER A 58 -10.53 11.48 5.32
N GLU A 59 -9.62 10.54 5.60
CA GLU A 59 -8.23 10.84 5.97
C GLU A 59 -7.32 10.77 4.75
N SER A 60 -6.30 11.64 4.68
CA SER A 60 -5.34 11.63 3.58
C SER A 60 -4.32 10.49 3.73
N PRO A 61 -4.36 9.46 2.86
CA PRO A 61 -3.36 8.39 2.85
C PRO A 61 -1.95 8.92 2.53
N GLU A 62 -1.84 10.00 1.76
CA GLU A 62 -0.57 10.62 1.38
C GLU A 62 0.22 11.14 2.60
N ASN A 63 -0.49 11.65 3.62
CA ASN A 63 0.11 12.12 4.87
C ASN A 63 0.66 10.95 5.70
N ILE A 64 -0.07 9.84 5.77
CA ILE A 64 0.36 8.63 6.51
C ILE A 64 1.65 8.09 5.90
N ILE A 65 1.75 8.00 4.57
CA ILE A 65 2.94 7.53 3.87
C ILE A 65 4.13 8.46 4.12
N SER A 66 3.93 9.77 4.03
CA SER A 66 4.99 10.76 4.28
C SER A 66 5.53 10.67 5.71
N GLN A 67 4.63 10.52 6.69
CA GLN A 67 5.01 10.33 8.10
C GLN A 67 5.77 9.02 8.32
N LEU A 68 5.28 7.91 7.74
CA LEU A 68 5.93 6.61 7.84
C LEU A 68 7.34 6.66 7.25
N LYS A 69 7.47 7.19 6.02
CA LYS A 69 8.77 7.37 5.36
C LYS A 69 9.71 8.19 6.25
N SER A 70 9.30 9.38 6.67
CA SER A 70 10.12 10.26 7.51
C SER A 70 10.58 9.61 8.82
N LYS A 71 9.70 8.80 9.43
CA LYS A 71 10.03 8.05 10.66
C LYS A 71 11.02 6.92 10.39
N TYR A 72 10.86 6.19 9.28
CA TYR A 72 11.63 4.98 8.97
C TYR A 72 13.00 5.29 8.31
N THR A 73 13.05 6.31 7.44
CA THR A 73 14.25 6.68 6.66
C THR A 73 15.38 7.33 7.45
N LYS A 74 15.22 7.49 8.77
CA LYS A 74 16.33 7.88 9.63
C LYS A 74 17.39 6.78 9.73
N ASP A 75 16.95 5.52 9.75
CA ASP A 75 17.81 4.37 10.02
C ASP A 75 17.77 3.32 8.88
N HIS A 76 16.71 3.31 8.06
CA HIS A 76 16.45 2.25 7.07
C HIS A 76 15.78 2.77 5.80
N ASN A 77 16.03 2.15 4.64
CA ASN A 77 15.36 2.58 3.42
C ASN A 77 13.87 2.20 3.44
N PHE A 78 13.04 3.08 2.89
CA PHE A 78 11.61 2.85 2.68
C PHE A 78 11.23 3.32 1.28
N ILE A 79 10.56 2.46 0.53
CA ILE A 79 10.01 2.76 -0.79
C ILE A 79 8.55 2.28 -0.82
N PHE A 80 7.66 3.11 -1.35
CA PHE A 80 6.24 2.79 -1.51
C PHE A 80 5.84 2.89 -2.98
N HIS A 81 5.41 1.78 -3.55
CA HIS A 81 4.84 1.71 -4.89
C HIS A 81 3.33 1.54 -4.84
N THR A 82 2.66 2.08 -5.85
CA THR A 82 1.22 1.85 -6.06
C THR A 82 0.97 1.09 -7.35
N ILE A 83 -0.05 0.24 -7.35
CA ILE A 83 -0.56 -0.44 -8.53
C ILE A 83 -2.05 -0.15 -8.65
N GLY A 84 -2.42 0.57 -9.68
CA GLY A 84 -3.82 0.85 -10.04
C GLY A 84 -4.33 -0.13 -11.08
N PHE A 85 -5.56 -0.60 -10.92
CA PHE A 85 -6.26 -1.42 -11.91
C PHE A 85 -7.75 -1.05 -11.97
N GLY A 86 -8.51 -1.63 -12.89
CA GLY A 86 -9.96 -1.41 -12.95
C GLY A 86 -10.41 -0.07 -13.56
N PRO A 87 -11.74 0.12 -13.67
CA PRO A 87 -12.35 1.22 -14.42
C PRO A 87 -12.24 2.58 -13.72
N ASP A 88 -12.07 2.61 -12.39
CA ASP A 88 -11.98 3.86 -11.64
C ASP A 88 -10.56 4.46 -11.74
N ILE A 89 -9.53 3.62 -11.94
CA ILE A 89 -8.14 4.06 -12.10
C ILE A 89 -7.80 4.29 -13.59
N THR A 90 -8.45 5.30 -14.17
CA THR A 90 -8.22 5.71 -15.57
C THR A 90 -7.21 6.85 -15.69
N LYS A 91 -6.62 7.00 -16.88
CA LYS A 91 -5.60 8.02 -17.14
C LYS A 91 -6.18 9.42 -16.92
N GLY A 92 -5.60 10.18 -16.00
CA GLY A 92 -6.02 11.52 -15.61
C GLY A 92 -7.11 11.58 -14.52
N SER A 93 -7.61 10.43 -14.04
CA SER A 93 -8.57 10.37 -12.93
C SER A 93 -7.98 10.91 -11.63
N GLU A 94 -8.84 11.33 -10.70
CA GLU A 94 -8.38 11.79 -9.38
C GLU A 94 -7.78 10.63 -8.57
N GLU A 95 -8.28 9.42 -8.79
CA GLU A 95 -7.81 8.20 -8.17
C GLU A 95 -6.41 7.82 -8.67
N GLU A 96 -6.16 7.89 -9.99
CA GLU A 96 -4.81 7.70 -10.56
C GLU A 96 -3.84 8.76 -10.01
N LYS A 97 -4.24 10.03 -9.98
CA LYS A 97 -3.43 11.11 -9.39
C LYS A 97 -3.17 10.88 -7.90
N LYS A 98 -4.15 10.39 -7.14
CA LYS A 98 -4.01 10.04 -5.73
C LYS A 98 -2.97 8.93 -5.56
N LEU A 99 -3.06 7.85 -6.34
CA LEU A 99 -2.07 6.77 -6.33
C LEU A 99 -0.66 7.24 -6.72
N HIS A 100 -0.54 8.17 -7.68
CA HIS A 100 0.72 8.82 -8.02
C HIS A 100 1.29 9.63 -6.84
N ARG A 101 0.47 10.47 -6.17
CA ARG A 101 0.92 11.24 -5.00
C ARG A 101 1.35 10.33 -3.86
N MET A 102 0.62 9.24 -3.62
CA MET A 102 0.97 8.24 -2.62
C MET A 102 2.35 7.62 -2.89
N ALA A 103 2.59 7.15 -4.11
CA ALA A 103 3.89 6.60 -4.50
C ALA A 103 5.02 7.63 -4.37
N ASN A 104 4.80 8.85 -4.87
CA ASN A 104 5.79 9.93 -4.80
C ASN A 104 6.15 10.29 -3.35
N ASN A 105 5.16 10.39 -2.45
CA ASN A 105 5.40 10.66 -1.03
C ASN A 105 6.24 9.56 -0.38
N GLY A 106 6.06 8.31 -0.81
CA GLY A 106 6.87 7.19 -0.34
C GLY A 106 8.19 6.98 -1.11
N GLY A 107 8.50 7.82 -2.10
CA GLY A 107 9.73 7.72 -2.90
C GLY A 107 9.74 6.57 -3.90
N GLY A 108 8.59 6.03 -4.27
CA GLY A 108 8.46 5.02 -5.32
C GLY A 108 7.71 5.55 -6.53
N GLU A 109 7.15 4.61 -7.28
CA GLU A 109 6.47 4.81 -8.56
C GLU A 109 5.07 4.21 -8.54
N MET A 110 4.19 4.77 -9.35
CA MET A 110 2.87 4.22 -9.64
C MET A 110 2.94 3.40 -10.94
N TYR A 111 2.33 2.22 -10.90
CA TYR A 111 2.15 1.34 -12.04
C TYR A 111 0.67 1.17 -12.33
N LYS A 112 0.36 0.97 -13.61
CA LYS A 112 -0.97 0.57 -14.04
C LYS A 112 -0.91 -0.88 -14.50
N ALA A 113 -1.80 -1.71 -13.97
CA ALA A 113 -1.98 -3.05 -14.52
C ALA A 113 -2.98 -2.96 -15.68
N GLU A 114 -2.50 -3.26 -16.88
CA GLU A 114 -3.38 -3.46 -18.03
C GLU A 114 -4.04 -4.84 -17.90
N THR A 115 -5.36 -4.86 -18.06
CA THR A 115 -6.19 -6.07 -18.14
C THR A 115 -6.44 -6.46 -19.57
#